data_AF-A0A1Q3BCK0-F1
#
_entry.id   AF-A0A1Q3BCK0-F1
#
_cell.length_a   1.000
_cell.length_b   1.000
_cell.length_c   1.000
_cell.angle_alpha   90.00
_cell.angle_beta   90.00
_cell.angle_gamma   90.00
#
_symmetry.space_group_name_H-M   'P 1'
#
loop_
_entity.id
_entity.type
_entity.pdbx_description
1 polymer ?
#
loop_
_entity_poly.entity_id
_entity_poly.type
_entity_poly.pdbx_seq_one_letter_code
_entity_poly.pdbx_strand_id
1 'polypeptide(L)'
;MATIEVLTRSNFKKWEEDIEFAMEMADVDLSLVSDKPGDLTIASTEDEKLVHAAWMKSNLICLLSMRRSILDHLKSGLLTDCTAKELMTAISERYRVSSNADIGSLLQVLFNMKYDGNGGVRDYIIRMVDYQTKLKALKVDLPDTCIVHQALNTLPPEFSIIKTNYNSQDESWCINDLISRVVAEEEKLKNHKGQVALYVAGSNSHKGKKSKSYNNKAAHETTKELGQSSNMGPNKVSFKKNGDHCFFCNKKCHMKKDCLKYKTWLAKRENTGNDSLALVCESNISKAPYSSWWLDSGATNHVAFTI
;
A
#
# COMPACT_ATOMS: atom_id res chain seq x y z
N MET A 1 16.64 19.09 -17.63
CA MET A 1 16.49 20.07 -16.54
C MET A 1 15.73 19.39 -15.42
N ALA A 2 16.24 19.43 -14.20
CA ALA A 2 15.49 18.96 -13.03
C ALA A 2 14.19 19.76 -12.92
N THR A 3 13.07 19.08 -12.67
CA THR A 3 11.78 19.75 -12.49
C THR A 3 11.69 20.19 -11.03
N ILE A 4 11.78 21.49 -10.79
CA ILE A 4 11.56 22.05 -9.45
C ILE A 4 10.04 22.10 -9.21
N GLU A 5 9.56 21.39 -8.19
CA GLU A 5 8.15 21.48 -7.79
C GLU A 5 7.80 22.89 -7.31
N VAL A 6 6.52 23.25 -7.35
CA VAL A 6 6.08 24.53 -6.76
C VAL A 6 6.00 24.37 -5.24
N LEU A 7 6.55 25.32 -4.49
CA LEU A 7 6.47 25.35 -3.04
C LEU A 7 5.01 25.50 -2.60
N THR A 8 4.58 24.57 -1.77
CA THR A 8 3.28 24.50 -1.10
C THR A 8 3.50 24.43 0.41
N ARG A 9 2.41 24.48 1.18
CA ARG A 9 2.47 24.38 2.65
C ARG A 9 3.17 23.11 3.16
N SER A 10 3.14 22.01 2.41
CA SER A 10 3.51 20.67 2.91
C SER A 10 4.70 20.01 2.20
N ASN A 11 5.28 20.62 1.18
CA ASN A 11 6.38 20.00 0.40
C ASN A 11 7.73 20.74 0.54
N PHE A 12 7.91 21.61 1.54
CA PHE A 12 9.11 22.42 1.71
C PHE A 12 10.42 21.61 1.59
N LYS A 13 10.55 20.50 2.32
CA LYS A 13 11.77 19.68 2.30
C LYS A 13 12.11 19.16 0.89
N LYS A 14 11.11 18.65 0.17
CA LYS A 14 11.29 18.18 -1.20
C LYS A 14 11.63 19.33 -2.15
N TRP A 15 10.97 20.47 -1.98
CA TRP A 15 11.25 21.67 -2.75
C TRP A 15 12.68 22.19 -2.54
N GLU A 16 13.17 22.17 -1.31
CA GLU A 16 14.55 22.53 -0.94
C GLU A 16 15.55 21.59 -1.63
N GLU A 17 15.34 20.27 -1.52
CA GLU A 17 16.15 19.24 -2.20
C GLU A 17 16.14 19.42 -3.74
N ASP A 18 14.98 19.71 -4.35
CA ASP A 18 14.86 19.95 -5.80
C ASP A 18 15.61 21.22 -6.24
N ILE A 19 15.59 22.28 -5.42
CA ILE A 19 16.34 23.53 -5.69
C ILE A 19 17.84 23.26 -5.61
N GLU A 20 18.32 22.66 -4.52
CA GLU A 20 19.75 22.36 -4.33
C GLU A 20 20.29 21.50 -5.47
N PHE A 21 19.59 20.41 -5.79
CA PHE A 21 19.97 19.54 -6.90
C PHE A 21 19.98 20.27 -8.25
N ALA A 22 18.99 21.12 -8.51
CA ALA A 22 18.92 21.87 -9.77
C ALA A 22 20.04 22.92 -9.89
N MET A 23 20.43 23.57 -8.80
CA MET A 23 21.53 24.55 -8.80
C MET A 23 22.89 23.88 -8.95
N GLU A 24 23.12 22.76 -8.26
CA GLU A 24 24.35 21.96 -8.38
C GLU A 24 24.52 21.41 -9.80
N MET A 25 23.45 20.83 -10.38
CA MET A 25 23.45 20.33 -11.76
C MET A 25 23.74 21.41 -12.81
N ALA A 26 23.51 22.68 -12.47
CA ALA A 26 23.74 23.82 -13.35
C ALA A 26 25.04 24.58 -13.03
N ASP A 27 25.85 24.12 -12.05
CA ASP A 27 27.09 24.75 -11.59
C ASP A 27 26.89 26.22 -11.14
N VAL A 28 25.81 26.45 -10.40
CA VAL A 28 25.38 27.79 -9.92
C VAL A 28 24.94 27.77 -8.46
N ASP A 29 25.39 26.80 -7.67
CA ASP A 29 25.09 26.65 -6.24
C ASP A 29 25.99 27.49 -5.31
N LEU A 30 27.05 28.10 -5.85
CA LEU A 30 28.05 28.87 -5.08
C LEU A 30 27.44 29.84 -4.05
N SER A 31 26.41 30.60 -4.43
CA SER A 31 25.72 31.56 -3.55
C SER A 31 24.86 30.94 -2.45
N LEU A 32 24.55 29.64 -2.52
CA LEU A 32 23.86 28.89 -1.47
C LEU A 32 24.85 28.36 -0.43
N VAL A 33 26.05 27.95 -0.89
CA VAL A 33 27.06 27.30 -0.03
C VAL A 33 28.09 28.26 0.55
N SER A 34 28.41 29.36 -0.14
CA SER A 34 29.43 30.32 0.28
C SER A 34 28.84 31.68 0.66
N ASP A 35 29.52 32.41 1.54
CA ASP A 35 29.14 33.78 1.87
C ASP A 35 29.45 34.73 0.71
N LYS A 36 28.78 35.90 0.73
CA LYS A 36 28.98 36.93 -0.28
C LYS A 36 30.45 37.39 -0.27
N PRO A 37 31.15 37.37 -1.42
CA PRO A 37 32.49 37.90 -1.52
C PRO A 37 32.51 39.41 -1.21
N GLY A 38 33.63 39.90 -0.69
CA GLY A 38 33.83 41.33 -0.45
C GLY A 38 33.69 42.16 -1.74
N ASP A 39 33.36 43.43 -1.58
CA ASP A 39 33.23 44.34 -2.72
C ASP A 39 34.58 44.49 -3.44
N LEU A 40 34.54 44.49 -4.77
CA LEU A 40 35.74 44.63 -5.59
C LEU A 40 36.37 46.03 -5.40
N THR A 41 37.70 46.06 -5.29
CA THR A 41 38.47 47.30 -5.21
C THR A 41 39.36 47.48 -6.45
N ILE A 42 39.97 48.65 -6.60
CA ILE A 42 40.91 48.93 -7.71
C ILE A 42 42.12 47.98 -7.67
N ALA A 43 42.47 47.45 -6.48
CA ALA A 43 43.55 46.50 -6.28
C ALA A 43 43.15 45.04 -6.51
N SER A 44 41.86 44.76 -6.77
CA SER A 44 41.38 43.38 -6.90
C SER A 44 42.00 42.67 -8.09
N THR A 45 42.43 41.43 -7.85
CA THR A 45 43.03 40.58 -8.87
C THR A 45 41.99 40.14 -9.90
N GLU A 46 42.44 39.68 -11.07
CA GLU A 46 41.51 39.18 -12.08
C GLU A 46 40.74 37.94 -11.59
N ASP A 47 41.40 37.07 -10.83
CA ASP A 47 40.77 35.89 -10.24
C ASP A 47 39.68 36.27 -9.22
N GLU A 48 39.91 37.30 -8.39
CA GLU A 48 38.89 37.83 -7.46
C GLU A 48 37.67 38.38 -8.21
N LYS A 49 37.88 39.06 -9.33
CA LYS A 49 36.78 39.56 -10.18
C LYS A 49 35.98 38.41 -10.80
N LEU A 50 36.66 37.35 -11.25
CA LEU A 50 36.02 36.15 -11.80
C LEU A 50 35.17 35.44 -10.75
N VAL A 51 35.70 35.25 -9.53
CA VAL A 51 34.95 34.65 -8.41
C VAL A 51 33.75 35.51 -8.04
N HIS A 52 33.93 36.83 -7.93
CA HIS A 52 32.82 37.75 -7.63
C HIS A 52 31.74 37.70 -8.71
N ALA A 53 32.11 37.72 -9.99
CA ALA A 53 31.16 37.62 -11.10
C ALA A 53 30.41 36.28 -11.11
N ALA A 54 31.11 35.17 -10.88
CA ALA A 54 30.52 33.84 -10.77
C ALA A 54 29.52 33.77 -9.60
N TRP A 55 29.89 34.31 -8.44
CA TRP A 55 29.03 34.36 -7.26
C TRP A 55 27.77 35.20 -7.52
N MET A 56 27.92 36.39 -8.12
CA MET A 56 26.77 37.25 -8.44
C MET A 56 25.81 36.60 -9.44
N LYS A 57 26.35 35.88 -10.44
CA LYS A 57 25.56 35.10 -11.39
C LYS A 57 24.80 33.97 -10.69
N SER A 58 25.49 33.21 -9.85
CA SER A 58 24.88 32.17 -9.02
C SER A 58 23.75 32.74 -8.15
N ASN A 59 24.01 33.83 -7.43
CA ASN A 59 23.03 34.48 -6.55
C ASN A 59 21.78 34.91 -7.31
N LEU A 60 21.93 35.52 -8.48
CA LEU A 60 20.81 35.92 -9.33
C LEU A 60 19.98 34.71 -9.78
N ILE A 61 20.63 33.65 -10.25
CA ILE A 61 19.95 32.45 -10.77
C ILE A 61 19.21 31.72 -9.66
N CYS A 62 19.82 31.55 -8.49
CA CYS A 62 19.19 30.95 -7.31
C CYS A 62 17.96 31.74 -6.86
N LEU A 63 18.08 33.08 -6.74
CA LEU A 63 16.97 33.95 -6.36
C LEU A 63 15.80 33.85 -7.34
N LEU A 64 16.07 33.89 -8.65
CA LEU A 64 15.04 33.76 -9.67
C LEU A 64 14.36 32.39 -9.63
N SER A 65 15.14 31.32 -9.44
CA SER A 65 14.63 29.95 -9.38
C SER A 65 13.74 29.71 -8.15
N MET A 66 14.17 30.17 -6.98
CA MET A 66 13.35 30.12 -5.77
C MET A 66 12.09 30.97 -5.92
N ARG A 67 12.21 32.25 -6.32
CA ARG A 67 11.03 33.13 -6.46
C ARG A 67 10.04 32.65 -7.51
N ARG A 68 10.49 32.03 -8.60
CA ARG A 68 9.61 31.48 -9.63
C ARG A 68 8.85 30.25 -9.14
N SER A 69 9.45 29.46 -8.28
CA SER A 69 8.88 28.21 -7.77
C SER A 69 8.02 28.40 -6.51
N ILE A 70 7.83 29.63 -6.03
CA ILE A 70 6.97 29.95 -4.88
C ILE A 70 5.64 30.53 -5.37
N LEU A 71 4.51 30.10 -4.79
CA LEU A 71 3.19 30.68 -5.09
C LEU A 71 3.10 32.14 -4.63
N ASP A 72 2.42 32.99 -5.39
CA ASP A 72 2.37 34.44 -5.13
C ASP A 72 1.88 34.81 -3.72
N HIS A 73 0.89 34.10 -3.20
CA HIS A 73 0.39 34.34 -1.84
C HIS A 73 1.40 33.98 -0.74
N LEU A 74 2.38 33.11 -1.05
CA LEU A 74 3.47 32.72 -0.15
C LEU A 74 4.68 33.65 -0.28
N LYS A 75 4.75 34.45 -1.36
CA LYS A 75 5.77 35.50 -1.52
C LYS A 75 5.56 36.67 -0.58
N SER A 76 4.33 36.85 -0.09
CA SER A 76 4.01 37.92 0.85
C SER A 76 4.92 37.83 2.09
N GLY A 77 5.67 38.90 2.33
CA GLY A 77 6.64 39.01 3.42
C GLY A 77 8.02 38.42 3.16
N LEU A 78 8.32 37.80 2.02
CA LEU A 78 9.70 37.38 1.72
C LEU A 78 10.60 38.61 1.53
N LEU A 79 11.88 38.48 1.88
CA LEU A 79 12.87 39.54 1.73
C LEU A 79 13.05 39.90 0.24
N THR A 80 12.91 41.19 -0.10
CA THR A 80 13.10 41.70 -1.46
C THR A 80 14.57 41.92 -1.79
N ASP A 81 15.35 42.41 -0.83
CA ASP A 81 16.77 42.71 -0.97
C ASP A 81 17.59 41.79 -0.07
N CYS A 82 17.79 40.55 -0.53
CA CYS A 82 18.55 39.53 0.18
C CYS A 82 19.38 38.69 -0.80
N THR A 83 20.36 37.98 -0.26
CA THR A 83 21.11 36.94 -0.97
C THR A 83 20.27 35.67 -1.10
N ALA A 84 20.66 34.79 -2.02
CA ALA A 84 20.03 33.49 -2.18
C ALA A 84 20.05 32.68 -0.88
N LYS A 85 21.18 32.69 -0.17
CA LYS A 85 21.34 32.03 1.14
C LYS A 85 20.39 32.58 2.21
N GLU A 86 20.26 33.91 2.30
CA GLU A 86 19.33 34.55 3.23
C GLU A 86 17.87 34.25 2.87
N LEU A 87 17.52 34.25 1.58
CA LEU A 87 16.18 33.90 1.13
C LEU A 87 15.84 32.45 1.48
N MET A 88 16.74 31.51 1.19
CA MET A 88 16.56 30.10 1.53
C MET A 88 16.35 29.95 3.04
N THR A 89 17.23 30.54 3.86
CA THR A 89 17.12 30.50 5.32
C THR A 89 15.78 31.05 5.82
N ALA A 90 15.33 32.19 5.30
CA ALA A 90 14.06 32.80 5.68
C ALA A 90 12.85 31.92 5.30
N ILE A 91 12.93 31.18 4.18
CA ILE A 91 11.92 30.21 3.80
C ILE A 91 11.99 29.01 4.75
N SER A 92 13.16 28.42 4.99
CA SER A 92 13.34 27.28 5.91
C SER A 92 12.79 27.59 7.31
N GLU A 93 12.98 28.81 7.82
CA GLU A 93 12.40 29.25 9.11
C GLU A 93 10.87 29.32 9.09
N ARG A 94 10.25 29.80 8.01
CA ARG A 94 8.78 29.86 7.86
C ARG A 94 8.14 28.48 7.79
N TYR A 95 8.83 27.54 7.18
CA TYR A 95 8.38 26.17 7.00
C TYR A 95 8.94 25.21 8.05
N ARG A 96 9.57 25.75 9.09
CA ARG A 96 10.04 24.97 10.23
C ARG A 96 8.85 24.35 10.95
N VAL A 97 8.53 23.12 10.58
CA VAL A 97 7.61 22.28 11.36
C VAL A 97 8.28 22.02 12.70
N SER A 98 7.51 22.07 13.79
CA SER A 98 8.07 21.71 15.09
C SER A 98 8.43 20.23 15.07
N SER A 99 9.62 19.88 15.57
CA SER A 99 10.07 18.48 15.66
C SER A 99 8.99 17.57 16.28
N ASN A 100 8.23 18.07 17.26
CA ASN A 100 7.13 17.33 17.88
C ASN A 100 5.95 17.03 16.94
N ALA A 101 5.58 17.97 16.05
CA ALA A 101 4.54 17.73 15.07
C ALA A 101 4.98 16.71 14.00
N ASP A 102 6.25 16.78 13.58
CA ASP A 102 6.84 15.79 12.67
C ASP A 102 6.91 14.39 13.30
N ILE A 103 7.35 14.29 14.56
CA ILE A 103 7.32 13.03 15.33
C ILE A 103 5.90 12.47 15.37
N GLY A 104 4.91 13.30 15.72
CA GLY A 104 3.49 12.88 15.79
C GLY A 104 2.97 12.38 14.45
N SER A 105 3.26 13.10 13.36
CA SER A 105 2.87 12.72 11.99
C SER A 105 3.53 11.41 11.55
N LEU A 106 4.84 11.25 11.75
CA LEU A 106 5.58 10.04 11.39
C LEU A 106 5.09 8.82 12.16
N LEU A 107 4.86 8.95 13.48
CA LEU A 107 4.29 7.88 14.30
C LEU A 107 2.89 7.52 13.82
N GLN A 108 2.04 8.52 13.54
CA GLN A 108 0.70 8.28 13.04
C GLN A 108 0.71 7.51 11.72
N VAL A 109 1.58 7.88 10.78
CA VAL A 109 1.70 7.17 9.49
C VAL A 109 2.22 5.75 9.71
N LEU A 110 3.29 5.56 10.47
CA LEU A 110 3.88 4.24 10.74
C LEU A 110 2.89 3.27 11.40
N PHE A 111 2.08 3.74 12.36
CA PHE A 111 1.16 2.86 13.10
C PHE A 111 -0.18 2.65 12.41
N ASN A 112 -0.57 3.51 11.47
CA ASN A 112 -1.84 3.39 10.73
C ASN A 112 -1.70 2.86 9.30
N MET A 113 -0.48 2.81 8.74
CA MET A 113 -0.25 2.25 7.41
C MET A 113 -0.65 0.78 7.36
N LYS A 114 -1.24 0.37 6.22
CA LYS A 114 -1.59 -1.00 5.89
C LYS A 114 -1.09 -1.31 4.50
N TYR A 115 -0.72 -2.55 4.25
CA TYR A 115 -0.35 -2.95 2.90
C TYR A 115 -1.63 -3.11 2.06
N ASP A 116 -1.70 -2.36 0.97
CA ASP A 116 -2.86 -2.26 0.07
C ASP A 116 -2.81 -3.27 -1.09
N GLY A 117 -1.75 -4.09 -1.15
CA GLY A 117 -1.52 -5.03 -2.24
C GLY A 117 -0.88 -4.40 -3.48
N ASN A 118 -0.56 -3.10 -3.44
CA ASN A 118 0.08 -2.40 -4.54
C ASN A 118 1.60 -2.25 -4.30
N GLY A 119 2.38 -2.52 -5.36
CA GLY A 119 3.84 -2.66 -5.25
C GLY A 119 4.26 -4.01 -4.64
N GLY A 120 5.55 -4.15 -4.32
CA GLY A 120 6.07 -5.33 -3.63
C GLY A 120 5.99 -5.20 -2.11
N VAL A 121 5.82 -6.33 -1.41
CA VAL A 121 5.75 -6.29 0.07
C VAL A 121 7.09 -5.89 0.69
N ARG A 122 8.20 -6.19 0.00
CA ARG A 122 9.53 -5.70 0.37
C ARG A 122 9.57 -4.18 0.47
N ASP A 123 9.06 -3.48 -0.54
CA ASP A 123 9.05 -2.02 -0.58
C ASP A 123 8.18 -1.45 0.53
N TYR A 124 7.06 -2.12 0.84
CA TYR A 124 6.21 -1.78 1.97
C TYR A 124 6.98 -1.81 3.30
N ILE A 125 7.72 -2.90 3.58
CA ILE A 125 8.51 -3.03 4.81
C ILE A 125 9.65 -2.01 4.83
N ILE A 126 10.34 -1.80 3.70
CA ILE A 126 11.42 -0.80 3.60
C ILE A 126 10.89 0.62 3.91
N ARG A 127 9.67 0.96 3.48
CA ARG A 127 9.03 2.24 3.87
C ARG A 127 8.83 2.36 5.39
N MET A 128 8.56 1.27 6.10
CA MET A 128 8.45 1.29 7.57
C MET A 128 9.81 1.58 8.22
N VAL A 129 10.89 1.02 7.69
CA VAL A 129 12.27 1.29 8.13
C VAL A 129 12.68 2.74 7.85
N ASP A 130 12.24 3.30 6.73
CA ASP A 130 12.45 4.72 6.42
C ASP A 130 11.79 5.62 7.49
N TYR A 131 10.55 5.35 7.88
CA TYR A 131 9.90 6.07 8.99
C TYR A 131 10.64 5.89 10.33
N GLN A 132 11.09 4.68 10.65
CA GLN A 132 11.93 4.40 11.83
C GLN A 132 13.20 5.27 11.83
N THR A 133 13.88 5.36 10.69
CA THR A 133 15.11 6.12 10.52
C THR A 133 14.87 7.62 10.65
N LYS A 134 13.77 8.13 10.08
CA LYS A 134 13.34 9.54 10.23
C LYS A 134 13.03 9.88 11.68
N LEU A 135 12.36 8.99 12.41
CA LEU A 135 12.09 9.15 13.84
C LEU A 135 13.39 9.16 14.66
N LYS A 136 14.35 8.30 14.32
CA LYS A 136 15.66 8.26 14.96
C LYS A 136 16.45 9.56 14.78
N ALA A 137 16.38 10.18 13.60
CA ALA A 137 16.95 11.50 13.35
C ALA A 137 16.35 12.59 14.25
N LEU A 138 15.06 12.46 14.61
CA LEU A 138 14.34 13.32 15.54
C LEU A 138 14.50 12.89 17.02
N LYS A 139 15.49 12.04 17.34
CA LYS A 139 15.79 11.52 18.69
C LYS A 139 14.73 10.59 19.28
N VAL A 140 13.86 10.02 18.46
CA VAL A 140 12.92 8.95 18.84
C VAL A 140 13.47 7.63 18.31
N ASP A 141 14.13 6.86 19.16
CA ASP A 141 14.69 5.56 18.77
C ASP A 141 13.63 4.47 18.96
N LEU A 142 13.20 3.86 17.85
CA LEU A 142 12.29 2.73 17.85
C LEU A 142 13.09 1.45 17.61
N PRO A 143 12.91 0.40 18.43
CA PRO A 143 13.61 -0.87 18.23
C PRO A 143 13.09 -1.59 16.98
N ASP A 144 13.95 -2.37 16.32
CA ASP A 144 13.59 -3.16 15.13
C ASP A 144 12.42 -4.12 15.40
N THR A 145 12.30 -4.61 16.64
CA THR A 145 11.18 -5.44 17.08
C THR A 145 9.84 -4.73 16.88
N CYS A 146 9.77 -3.41 17.07
CA CYS A 146 8.56 -2.62 16.82
C CYS A 146 8.16 -2.69 15.34
N ILE A 147 9.12 -2.51 14.43
CA ILE A 147 8.88 -2.56 12.98
C ILE A 147 8.45 -3.96 12.55
N VAL A 148 9.10 -5.00 13.08
CA VAL A 148 8.74 -6.40 12.79
C VAL A 148 7.30 -6.69 13.21
N HIS A 149 6.93 -6.36 14.45
CA HIS A 149 5.57 -6.56 14.94
C HIS A 149 4.55 -5.74 14.16
N GLN A 150 4.86 -4.47 13.86
CA GLN A 150 3.96 -3.61 13.12
C GLN A 150 3.73 -4.12 11.69
N ALA A 151 4.77 -4.57 11.00
CA ALA A 151 4.64 -5.20 9.69
C ALA A 151 3.75 -6.44 9.75
N LEU A 152 4.02 -7.37 10.69
CA LEU A 152 3.22 -8.59 10.85
C LEU A 152 1.74 -8.32 11.20
N ASN A 153 1.44 -7.20 11.84
CA ASN A 153 0.08 -6.80 12.20
C ASN A 153 -0.68 -6.11 11.07
N THR A 154 0.03 -5.51 10.11
CA THR A 154 -0.55 -4.68 9.04
C THR A 154 -0.53 -5.36 7.67
N LEU A 155 0.15 -6.51 7.56
CA LEU A 155 0.08 -7.36 6.39
C LEU A 155 -1.33 -7.99 6.24
N PRO A 156 -1.80 -8.18 4.99
CA PRO A 156 -3.08 -8.79 4.70
C PRO A 156 -3.19 -10.24 5.21
N PRO A 157 -4.43 -10.76 5.38
CA PRO A 157 -4.65 -12.13 5.87
C PRO A 157 -3.96 -13.22 5.05
N GLU A 158 -3.67 -12.98 3.77
CA GLU A 158 -2.92 -13.90 2.91
C GLU A 158 -1.51 -14.21 3.45
N PHE A 159 -0.94 -13.32 4.27
CA PHE A 159 0.36 -13.49 4.92
C PHE A 159 0.26 -14.06 6.35
N SER A 160 -0.93 -14.52 6.78
CA SER A 160 -1.17 -14.96 8.16
C SER A 160 -0.19 -16.06 8.62
N ILE A 161 0.26 -16.92 7.69
CA ILE A 161 1.22 -17.98 7.98
C ILE A 161 2.56 -17.43 8.52
N ILE A 162 2.98 -16.26 8.05
CA ILE A 162 4.23 -15.62 8.51
C ILE A 162 4.08 -15.21 9.96
N LYS A 163 2.95 -14.57 10.31
CA LYS A 163 2.64 -14.18 11.67
C LYS A 163 2.54 -15.39 12.60
N THR A 164 1.92 -16.47 12.15
CA THR A 164 1.87 -17.73 12.91
C THR A 164 3.26 -18.32 13.13
N ASN A 165 4.12 -18.35 12.11
CA ASN A 165 5.48 -18.84 12.22
C ASN A 165 6.31 -18.00 13.19
N TYR A 166 6.18 -16.67 13.13
CA TYR A 166 6.87 -15.76 14.05
C TYR A 166 6.43 -15.96 15.50
N ASN A 167 5.13 -16.13 15.74
CA ASN A 167 4.59 -16.32 17.08
C ASN A 167 4.85 -17.71 17.68
N SER A 168 5.29 -18.68 16.87
CA SER A 168 5.52 -20.08 17.29
C SER A 168 6.96 -20.35 17.72
N GLN A 169 7.84 -19.36 17.63
CA GLN A 169 9.25 -19.41 17.99
C GLN A 169 9.52 -18.33 19.05
N ASP A 170 10.55 -18.54 19.88
CA ASP A 170 10.98 -17.55 20.87
C ASP A 170 12.05 -16.58 20.34
N GLU A 171 12.59 -16.83 19.14
CA GLU A 171 13.62 -16.00 18.53
C GLU A 171 13.01 -14.79 17.82
N SER A 172 13.52 -13.59 18.13
CA SER A 172 13.15 -12.37 17.42
C SER A 172 13.79 -12.36 16.02
N TRP A 173 13.04 -11.88 15.03
CA TRP A 173 13.57 -11.69 13.69
C TRP A 173 14.21 -10.31 13.57
N CYS A 174 15.30 -10.22 12.82
CA CYS A 174 15.71 -8.93 12.30
C CYS A 174 14.85 -8.54 11.08
N ILE A 175 14.92 -7.26 10.70
CA ILE A 175 14.13 -6.75 9.56
C ILE A 175 14.47 -7.49 8.25
N ASN A 176 15.73 -7.87 8.03
CA ASN A 176 16.16 -8.60 6.83
C ASN A 176 15.58 -10.02 6.78
N ASP A 177 15.48 -10.70 7.93
CA ASP A 177 14.86 -12.02 8.01
C ASP A 177 13.37 -11.94 7.69
N LEU A 178 12.70 -10.93 8.22
CA LEU A 178 11.29 -10.67 7.91
C LEU A 178 11.10 -10.44 6.41
N ILE A 179 11.88 -9.54 5.80
CA ILE A 179 11.79 -9.25 4.36
C ILE A 179 11.97 -10.52 3.54
N SER A 180 12.99 -11.33 3.85
CA SER A 180 13.28 -12.56 3.11
C SER A 180 12.10 -13.55 3.16
N ARG A 181 11.49 -13.72 4.34
CA ARG A 181 10.35 -14.63 4.54
C ARG A 181 9.08 -14.11 3.85
N VAL A 182 8.83 -12.80 3.91
CA VAL A 182 7.64 -12.18 3.32
C VAL A 182 7.70 -12.17 1.79
N VAL A 183 8.88 -11.92 1.19
CA VAL A 183 9.08 -12.01 -0.25
C VAL A 183 8.88 -13.44 -0.76
N ALA A 184 9.45 -14.43 -0.06
CA ALA A 184 9.26 -15.83 -0.42
C ALA A 184 7.78 -16.26 -0.37
N GLU A 185 7.01 -15.74 0.59
CA GLU A 185 5.58 -16.02 0.67
C GLU A 185 4.78 -15.29 -0.42
N GLU A 186 5.15 -14.05 -0.74
CA GLU A 186 4.55 -13.30 -1.85
C GLU A 186 4.66 -14.06 -3.19
N GLU A 187 5.83 -14.64 -3.47
CA GLU A 187 6.05 -15.48 -4.66
C GLU A 187 5.17 -16.75 -4.67
N LYS A 188 5.04 -17.43 -3.52
CA LYS A 188 4.14 -18.58 -3.40
C LYS A 188 2.70 -18.17 -3.67
N LEU A 189 2.23 -17.05 -3.13
CA LEU A 189 0.87 -16.55 -3.35
C LEU A 189 0.62 -16.23 -4.82
N LYS A 190 1.60 -15.63 -5.52
CA LYS A 190 1.55 -15.38 -6.97
C LYS A 190 1.43 -16.69 -7.76
N ASN A 191 2.24 -17.70 -7.42
CA ASN A 191 2.20 -19.01 -8.07
C ASN A 191 0.88 -19.75 -7.86
N HIS A 192 0.30 -19.70 -6.65
CA HIS A 192 -1.01 -20.30 -6.37
C HIS A 192 -2.13 -19.62 -7.16
N LYS A 193 -2.14 -18.28 -7.26
CA LYS A 193 -3.12 -17.54 -8.08
C LYS A 193 -2.97 -17.87 -9.58
N GLY A 194 -1.73 -18.00 -10.07
CA GLY A 194 -1.45 -18.41 -11.46
C GLY A 194 -1.93 -19.84 -11.78
N GLN A 195 -1.74 -20.79 -10.86
CA GLN A 195 -2.22 -22.17 -11.03
C GLN A 195 -3.75 -22.26 -11.05
N VAL A 196 -4.45 -21.50 -10.19
CA VAL A 196 -5.92 -21.46 -10.19
C VAL A 196 -6.45 -20.88 -11.50
N ALA A 197 -5.85 -19.81 -12.03
CA ALA A 197 -6.23 -19.24 -13.33
C ALA A 197 -6.05 -20.25 -14.48
N LEU A 198 -4.97 -21.04 -14.47
CA LEU A 198 -4.72 -22.08 -15.47
C LEU A 198 -5.76 -23.21 -15.42
N TYR A 199 -6.17 -23.63 -14.23
CA TYR A 199 -7.21 -24.66 -14.04
C TYR A 199 -8.60 -24.19 -14.48
N VAL A 200 -8.92 -22.89 -14.30
CA VAL A 200 -10.19 -22.30 -14.77
C VAL A 200 -10.19 -22.10 -16.29
N ALA A 201 -9.05 -21.75 -16.90
CA ALA A 201 -8.92 -21.68 -18.36
C ALA A 201 -8.94 -23.06 -19.04
N GLY A 202 -8.40 -24.10 -18.39
CA GLY A 202 -8.35 -25.47 -18.90
C GLY A 202 -9.68 -26.24 -18.82
N SER A 203 -10.68 -25.74 -18.09
CA SER A 203 -11.96 -26.43 -17.88
C SER A 203 -13.05 -26.09 -18.91
N ASN A 204 -12.78 -25.17 -19.85
CA ASN A 204 -13.70 -24.79 -20.93
C ASN A 204 -13.29 -25.25 -22.34
N SER A 205 -12.52 -26.34 -22.47
CA SER A 205 -12.35 -27.04 -23.76
C SER A 205 -13.20 -28.31 -23.81
N HIS A 206 -14.52 -28.15 -23.83
CA HIS A 206 -15.45 -29.11 -24.46
C HIS A 206 -16.14 -28.40 -25.63
N LYS A 207 -15.42 -28.31 -26.74
CA LYS A 207 -15.93 -28.04 -28.09
C LYS A 207 -14.88 -28.64 -29.01
N GLY A 208 -15.13 -29.59 -29.89
CA GLY A 208 -16.36 -30.12 -30.46
C GLY A 208 -15.87 -30.79 -31.74
N LYS A 209 -16.25 -32.05 -31.97
CA LYS A 209 -15.93 -32.77 -33.21
C LYS A 209 -16.31 -31.88 -34.40
N LYS A 210 -15.32 -31.52 -35.23
CA LYS A 210 -15.54 -30.84 -36.52
C LYS A 210 -16.41 -31.76 -37.39
N SER A 211 -17.66 -31.39 -37.63
CA SER A 211 -18.43 -31.91 -38.75
C SER A 211 -17.90 -31.25 -40.02
N LYS A 212 -17.36 -32.06 -40.95
CA LYS A 212 -17.08 -31.61 -42.31
C LYS A 212 -18.34 -31.77 -43.15
N SER A 213 -18.80 -30.65 -43.70
CA SER A 213 -19.89 -30.55 -44.66
C SER A 213 -19.49 -31.15 -46.02
N TYR A 214 -20.51 -31.63 -46.71
CA TYR A 214 -20.51 -32.36 -47.98
C TYR A 214 -19.92 -31.59 -49.17
N ASN A 215 -19.25 -32.32 -50.07
CA ASN A 215 -19.30 -32.07 -51.51
C ASN A 215 -19.23 -33.40 -52.28
N ASN A 216 -20.11 -33.50 -53.29
CA ASN A 216 -20.41 -34.67 -54.11
C ASN A 216 -19.21 -35.21 -54.91
N LYS A 217 -19.13 -36.55 -55.05
CA LYS A 217 -18.99 -37.25 -56.35
C LYS A 217 -19.06 -38.79 -56.19
N ALA A 218 -20.06 -39.34 -56.87
CA ALA A 218 -20.14 -40.58 -57.65
C ALA A 218 -19.55 -41.92 -57.14
N ALA A 219 -20.44 -42.92 -57.17
CA ALA A 219 -20.32 -44.24 -57.81
C ALA A 219 -20.37 -45.49 -56.89
N HIS A 220 -21.38 -46.31 -57.23
CA HIS A 220 -21.53 -47.76 -57.15
C HIS A 220 -21.76 -48.48 -55.81
N GLU A 221 -22.93 -49.14 -55.77
CA GLU A 221 -23.20 -50.54 -55.36
C GLU A 221 -22.60 -51.06 -54.03
N THR A 222 -23.28 -51.74 -53.12
CA THR A 222 -24.42 -52.67 -53.20
C THR A 222 -24.85 -53.03 -51.77
N THR A 223 -26.14 -53.36 -51.63
CA THR A 223 -26.75 -54.34 -50.69
C THR A 223 -26.72 -54.17 -49.16
N LYS A 224 -27.97 -54.17 -48.62
CA LYS A 224 -28.51 -54.93 -47.46
C LYS A 224 -28.04 -54.51 -46.06
N GLU A 225 -28.81 -54.54 -44.98
CA GLU A 225 -30.20 -54.85 -44.61
C GLU A 225 -30.32 -54.33 -43.14
N LEU A 226 -31.33 -53.52 -42.80
CA LEU A 226 -32.39 -53.79 -41.81
C LEU A 226 -32.09 -54.69 -40.60
N GLY A 227 -32.40 -54.17 -39.40
CA GLY A 227 -32.57 -54.90 -38.12
C GLY A 227 -32.31 -53.97 -36.93
N GLN A 228 -33.25 -53.11 -36.51
CA GLN A 228 -34.32 -53.37 -35.53
C GLN A 228 -33.94 -54.13 -34.24
N SER A 229 -34.06 -53.39 -33.13
CA SER A 229 -34.81 -53.75 -31.92
C SER A 229 -34.09 -54.23 -30.64
N SER A 230 -34.53 -53.56 -29.56
CA SER A 230 -34.88 -54.05 -28.21
C SER A 230 -33.82 -54.26 -27.11
N ASN A 231 -34.01 -53.45 -26.06
CA ASN A 231 -34.09 -53.75 -24.62
C ASN A 231 -32.99 -54.57 -23.91
N MET A 232 -32.46 -54.00 -22.82
CA MET A 232 -32.49 -54.55 -21.45
C MET A 232 -31.51 -53.80 -20.52
N GLY A 233 -32.02 -53.29 -19.39
CA GLY A 233 -31.37 -53.42 -18.07
C GLY A 233 -30.23 -52.45 -17.67
N PRO A 234 -30.24 -51.96 -16.40
CA PRO A 234 -29.31 -50.94 -15.92
C PRO A 234 -27.99 -51.57 -15.44
N ASN A 235 -26.87 -51.24 -16.07
CA ASN A 235 -25.56 -51.62 -15.56
C ASN A 235 -24.91 -50.48 -14.77
N LYS A 236 -24.92 -50.63 -13.44
CA LYS A 236 -23.98 -49.99 -12.53
C LYS A 236 -22.56 -50.32 -12.99
N VAL A 237 -21.81 -49.31 -13.42
CA VAL A 237 -20.34 -49.39 -13.48
C VAL A 237 -19.78 -48.24 -12.64
N SER A 238 -19.33 -48.63 -11.46
CA SER A 238 -18.61 -47.78 -10.52
C SER A 238 -17.27 -47.35 -11.09
N PHE A 239 -17.10 -46.05 -11.35
CA PHE A 239 -15.78 -45.45 -11.45
C PHE A 239 -15.37 -44.93 -10.07
N LYS A 240 -14.51 -45.69 -9.39
CA LYS A 240 -13.74 -45.19 -8.23
C LYS A 240 -12.90 -44.00 -8.68
N LYS A 241 -13.23 -42.80 -8.21
CA LYS A 241 -12.29 -41.68 -8.14
C LYS A 241 -11.90 -41.49 -6.68
N ASN A 242 -10.62 -41.73 -6.38
CA ASN A 242 -10.00 -41.46 -5.10
C ASN A 242 -10.13 -39.96 -4.78
N GLY A 243 -10.74 -39.65 -3.64
CA GLY A 243 -10.94 -38.31 -3.09
C GLY A 243 -11.42 -38.47 -1.64
N ASP A 244 -10.47 -38.56 -0.72
CA ASP A 244 -10.49 -39.57 0.33
C ASP A 244 -11.09 -39.18 1.69
N HIS A 245 -11.84 -38.08 1.80
CA HIS A 245 -12.70 -37.76 2.96
C HIS A 245 -13.54 -36.51 2.72
N CYS A 246 -14.67 -36.41 3.42
CA CYS A 246 -15.50 -35.22 3.47
C CYS A 246 -14.79 -34.11 4.26
N PHE A 247 -14.45 -32.99 3.63
CA PHE A 247 -13.84 -31.81 4.27
C PHE A 247 -14.66 -31.14 5.39
N PHE A 248 -15.89 -31.58 5.67
CA PHE A 248 -16.72 -31.07 6.76
C PHE A 248 -16.80 -32.01 7.96
N CYS A 249 -17.04 -33.32 7.72
CA CYS A 249 -17.20 -34.30 8.80
C CYS A 249 -16.04 -35.31 8.90
N ASN A 250 -15.04 -35.18 8.04
CA ASN A 250 -13.85 -36.02 7.92
C ASN A 250 -14.10 -37.52 7.67
N LYS A 251 -15.34 -37.91 7.31
CA LYS A 251 -15.68 -39.31 6.95
C LYS A 251 -15.39 -39.59 5.48
N LYS A 252 -14.91 -40.81 5.20
CA LYS A 252 -14.75 -41.33 3.82
C LYS A 252 -16.14 -41.60 3.19
N CYS A 253 -16.18 -41.82 1.87
CA CYS A 253 -17.37 -42.22 1.09
C CYS A 253 -18.29 -41.09 0.54
N HIS A 254 -18.08 -39.81 0.89
CA HIS A 254 -18.84 -38.70 0.30
C HIS A 254 -18.04 -37.38 0.30
N MET A 255 -18.37 -36.45 -0.61
CA MET A 255 -17.77 -35.11 -0.63
C MET A 255 -18.57 -34.12 0.24
N LYS A 256 -18.00 -32.95 0.56
CA LYS A 256 -18.67 -31.90 1.37
C LYS A 256 -20.06 -31.52 0.84
N LYS A 257 -20.21 -31.41 -0.50
CA LYS A 257 -21.49 -31.13 -1.18
C LYS A 257 -22.59 -32.18 -0.92
N ASP A 258 -22.18 -33.41 -0.62
CA ASP A 258 -23.08 -34.55 -0.38
C ASP A 258 -23.17 -34.90 1.12
N CYS A 259 -22.56 -34.09 1.99
CA CYS A 259 -22.55 -34.33 3.44
C CYS A 259 -23.87 -33.88 4.07
N LEU A 260 -24.63 -34.84 4.60
CA LEU A 260 -25.89 -34.55 5.28
C LEU A 260 -25.70 -33.59 6.47
N LYS A 261 -24.63 -33.76 7.26
CA LYS A 261 -24.30 -32.85 8.37
C LYS A 261 -24.04 -31.42 7.91
N TYR A 262 -23.38 -31.25 6.76
CA TYR A 262 -23.11 -29.92 6.19
C TYR A 262 -24.40 -29.25 5.71
N LYS A 263 -25.30 -30.01 5.07
CA LYS A 263 -26.61 -29.51 4.64
C LYS A 263 -27.48 -29.10 5.84
N THR A 264 -27.49 -29.89 6.91
CA THR A 264 -28.21 -29.53 8.16
C THR A 264 -27.58 -28.32 8.86
N TRP A 265 -26.26 -28.15 8.80
CA TRP A 265 -25.57 -26.98 9.34
C TRP A 265 -25.90 -25.70 8.56
N LEU A 266 -25.95 -25.76 7.22
CA LEU A 266 -26.39 -24.63 6.39
C LEU A 266 -27.83 -24.22 6.69
N ALA A 267 -28.75 -25.19 6.77
CA ALA A 267 -30.15 -24.93 7.11
C ALA A 267 -30.33 -24.32 8.52
N LYS A 268 -29.41 -24.59 9.46
CA LYS A 268 -29.40 -23.91 10.77
C LYS A 268 -28.86 -22.48 10.69
N ARG A 269 -27.88 -22.21 9.81
CA ARG A 269 -27.29 -20.87 9.64
C ARG A 269 -28.23 -19.92 8.89
N GLU A 270 -29.04 -20.45 7.98
CA GLU A 270 -30.11 -19.70 7.30
C GLU A 270 -31.30 -19.40 8.23
N ASN A 271 -31.44 -20.13 9.35
CA ASN A 271 -32.48 -19.91 10.37
C ASN A 271 -32.03 -19.06 11.57
N THR A 272 -30.76 -18.67 11.67
CA THR A 272 -30.29 -17.64 12.60
C THR A 272 -30.10 -16.34 11.81
N GLY A 273 -31.20 -15.63 11.61
CA GLY A 273 -31.22 -14.30 11.02
C GLY A 273 -30.50 -13.28 11.89
N ASN A 274 -29.92 -12.27 11.22
CA ASN A 274 -29.43 -10.98 11.72
C ASN A 274 -29.53 -10.75 13.23
N ASP A 275 -28.46 -11.06 13.97
CA ASP A 275 -28.26 -10.50 15.30
C ASP A 275 -27.97 -9.00 15.14
N SER A 276 -28.99 -8.19 15.41
CA SER A 276 -28.85 -6.75 15.57
C SER A 276 -28.03 -6.50 16.83
N LEU A 277 -26.79 -6.03 16.66
CA LEU A 277 -25.95 -5.59 17.76
C LEU A 277 -26.58 -4.36 18.42
N ALA A 278 -27.20 -4.54 19.59
CA ALA A 278 -27.67 -3.46 20.43
C ALA A 278 -26.56 -3.05 21.41
N LEU A 279 -26.03 -1.84 21.26
CA LEU A 279 -25.13 -1.23 22.24
C LEU A 279 -25.99 -0.48 23.27
N VAL A 280 -26.02 -0.97 24.51
CA VAL A 280 -26.70 -0.29 25.63
C VAL A 280 -25.66 0.45 26.45
N CYS A 281 -25.73 1.77 26.47
CA CYS A 281 -24.96 2.62 27.37
C CYS A 281 -25.92 3.26 28.39
N GLU A 282 -25.82 2.84 29.65
CA GLU A 282 -26.50 3.51 30.75
C GLU A 282 -25.65 4.69 31.24
N SER A 283 -26.19 5.91 31.13
CA SER A 283 -25.57 7.12 31.67
C SER A 283 -26.56 7.83 32.59
N ASN A 284 -26.21 8.02 33.86
CA ASN A 284 -27.05 8.70 34.85
C ASN A 284 -26.86 10.23 34.74
N ILE A 285 -27.74 10.89 33.99
CA ILE A 285 -27.64 12.33 33.64
C ILE A 285 -28.40 13.19 34.66
N SER A 286 -27.96 13.22 35.91
CA SER A 286 -28.52 14.16 36.89
C SER A 286 -27.76 15.50 36.95
N LYS A 287 -26.48 15.53 36.56
CA LYS A 287 -25.65 16.76 36.55
C LYS A 287 -24.51 16.70 35.51
N ALA A 288 -24.75 17.13 34.27
CA ALA A 288 -23.70 17.31 33.26
C ALA A 288 -23.57 18.79 32.86
N PRO A 289 -22.34 19.34 32.73
CA PRO A 289 -22.11 20.73 32.33
C PRO A 289 -22.42 20.96 30.83
N TYR A 290 -22.84 22.17 30.47
CA TYR A 290 -23.25 22.56 29.10
C TYR A 290 -22.19 22.35 28.00
N SER A 291 -20.91 22.17 28.37
CA SER A 291 -19.79 21.99 27.44
C SER A 291 -19.29 20.54 27.34
N SER A 292 -20.08 19.56 27.77
CA SER A 292 -19.71 18.14 27.67
C SER A 292 -19.88 17.61 26.24
N TRP A 293 -18.89 16.84 25.79
CA TRP A 293 -18.89 16.14 24.51
C TRP A 293 -19.44 14.72 24.70
N TRP A 294 -20.33 14.30 23.80
CA TRP A 294 -21.02 13.00 23.88
C TRP A 294 -20.54 12.09 22.76
N LEU A 295 -20.37 10.81 23.07
CA LEU A 295 -20.03 9.80 22.08
C LEU A 295 -21.29 9.49 21.25
N ASP A 296 -21.33 9.97 20.01
CA ASP A 296 -22.36 9.56 19.07
C ASP A 296 -22.02 8.15 18.56
N SER A 297 -22.86 7.18 18.91
CA SER A 297 -22.71 5.78 18.47
C SER A 297 -23.12 5.57 17.01
N GLY A 298 -23.64 6.60 16.33
CA GLY A 298 -24.13 6.49 14.95
C GLY A 298 -25.39 5.64 14.82
N ALA A 299 -26.14 5.44 15.91
CA ALA A 299 -27.36 4.65 15.91
C ALA A 299 -28.48 5.38 15.16
N THR A 300 -29.19 4.68 14.29
CA THR A 300 -30.29 5.28 13.50
C THR A 300 -31.54 5.53 14.35
N ASN A 301 -31.74 4.76 15.43
CA ASN A 301 -32.86 4.89 16.35
C ASN A 301 -32.35 4.97 17.79
N HIS A 302 -32.78 5.99 18.53
CA HIS A 302 -32.49 6.15 19.95
C HIS A 302 -33.75 5.86 20.78
N VAL A 303 -33.63 5.03 21.82
CA VAL A 303 -34.71 4.74 22.78
C VAL A 303 -34.21 5.11 24.16
N ALA A 304 -34.93 5.99 24.86
CA ALA A 304 -34.62 6.37 26.24
C ALA A 304 -35.76 5.92 27.16
N PHE A 305 -35.40 5.30 28.28
CA PHE A 305 -36.33 5.00 29.37
C PHE A 305 -36.02 5.91 30.53
N THR A 306 -37.03 6.64 31.00
CA THR A 306 -36.95 7.46 32.21
C THR A 306 -37.60 6.66 33.34
N ILE A 307 -36.86 6.41 34.42
CA ILE A 307 -37.39 5.84 35.67
C ILE A 307 -37.80 6.98 36.60
#